data_AF-A0A854E128-F1
#
_entry.id   AF-A0A854E128-F1
#
_cell.length_a   1.000
_cell.length_b   1.000
_cell.length_c   1.000
_cell.angle_alpha   90.00
_cell.angle_beta   90.00
_cell.angle_gamma   90.00
#
_symmetry.space_group_name_H-M   'P 1'
#
loop_
_entity.id
_entity.type
_entity.pdbx_description
1 polymer ?
#
loop_
_entity_poly.entity_id
_entity_poly.type
_entity_poly.pdbx_seq_one_letter_code
_entity_poly.pdbx_strand_id
1 'polypeptide(L)'
;MELSLEQLAARLEACEVDLEAHRGYIKALEYRLRAVIASHPNPQVLSMAWGMTLAGAADAHAGEEGFAFNGAMQQAMRDLTSEGNAL
;
A
#
# COMPACT_ATOMS: atom_id res chain seq x y z
N MET A 1 15.96 27.96 13.74
CA MET A 1 14.65 28.64 13.89
C MET A 1 13.72 27.61 14.49
N GLU A 2 13.38 27.74 15.77
CA GLU A 2 12.42 26.83 16.40
C GLU A 2 11.00 27.22 15.97
N LEU A 3 10.17 26.22 15.64
CA LEU A 3 8.77 26.43 15.30
C LEU A 3 7.96 26.64 16.58
N SER A 4 6.97 27.54 16.53
CA SER A 4 6.01 27.67 17.62
C SER A 4 5.14 26.41 17.73
N LEU A 5 4.52 26.23 18.89
CA LEU A 5 3.55 25.14 19.13
C LEU A 5 2.39 25.16 18.12
N GLU A 6 1.91 26.35 17.76
CA GLU A 6 0.85 26.54 16.77
C GLU A 6 1.31 26.12 15.37
N GLN A 7 2.55 26.45 15.00
CA GLN A 7 3.13 26.05 13.72
C GLN A 7 3.37 24.54 13.65
N LEU A 8 3.76 23.92 14.76
CA LEU A 8 3.87 22.45 14.87
C LEU A 8 2.51 21.77 14.73
N ALA A 9 1.47 22.29 15.41
CA ALA A 9 0.11 21.77 15.32
C ALA A 9 -0.45 21.87 13.89
N ALA A 10 -0.29 23.02 13.23
CA ALA A 10 -0.74 23.20 11.85
C ALA A 10 -0.02 22.25 10.86
N ARG A 11 1.28 21.98 11.08
CA ARG A 11 2.02 21.01 10.26
C ARG A 11 1.56 19.57 10.51
N LEU A 12 1.23 19.22 11.75
CA LEU A 12 0.72 17.90 12.08
C LEU A 12 -0.65 17.68 11.43
N GLU A 13 -1.56 18.65 11.53
CA GLU A 13 -2.87 18.59 10.90
C GLU A 13 -2.76 18.43 9.37
N ALA A 14 -1.88 19.21 8.72
CA ALA A 14 -1.63 19.06 7.29
C ALA A 14 -1.11 17.65 6.93
N CYS A 15 -0.20 17.10 7.75
CA CYS A 15 0.31 15.74 7.58
C CYS A 15 -0.80 14.69 7.72
N GLU A 16 -1.68 14.83 8.71
CA GLU A 16 -2.79 13.91 8.94
C GLU A 16 -3.79 13.93 7.77
N VAL A 17 -4.10 15.12 7.25
CA VAL A 17 -4.96 15.27 6.05
C VAL A 17 -4.31 14.62 4.83
N ASP A 18 -3.02 14.85 4.59
CA ASP A 18 -2.30 14.24 3.48
C ASP A 18 -2.27 12.71 3.62
N LEU A 19 -1.98 12.19 4.82
CA LEU A 19 -1.97 10.74 5.07
C LEU A 19 -3.32 10.09 4.80
N GLU A 20 -4.43 10.75 5.17
CA GLU A 20 -5.76 10.22 4.91
C GLU A 20 -6.11 10.26 3.41
N ALA A 21 -5.67 11.29 2.68
CA ALA A 21 -5.81 11.32 1.23
C ALA A 21 -5.02 10.18 0.55
N HIS A 22 -3.78 9.93 0.97
CA HIS A 22 -2.96 8.82 0.46
C HIS A 22 -3.59 7.47 0.79
N ARG A 23 -4.14 7.28 2.00
CA ARG A 23 -4.92 6.09 2.36
C ARG A 23 -6.08 5.87 1.39
N GLY A 24 -6.82 6.93 1.06
CA GLY A 24 -7.90 6.89 0.07
C GLY A 24 -7.43 6.43 -1.31
N TYR A 25 -6.30 6.96 -1.81
CA TYR A 25 -5.74 6.54 -3.09
C TYR A 25 -5.30 5.08 -3.11
N ILE A 26 -4.66 4.60 -2.04
CA ILE A 26 -4.25 3.20 -1.89
C ILE A 26 -5.48 2.29 -1.92
N LYS A 27 -6.55 2.64 -1.20
CA LYS A 27 -7.82 1.88 -1.24
C LYS A 27 -8.46 1.88 -2.62
N ALA A 28 -8.47 3.01 -3.33
CA ALA A 28 -8.99 3.06 -4.68
C ALA A 28 -8.18 2.17 -5.65
N LEU A 29 -6.85 2.16 -5.53
CA LEU A 29 -5.96 1.29 -6.31
C LEU A 29 -6.24 -0.19 -6.01
N GLU A 30 -6.35 -0.56 -4.74
CA GLU A 30 -6.72 -1.90 -4.28
C GLU A 30 -8.02 -2.38 -4.94
N TYR A 31 -9.09 -1.60 -4.83
CA TYR A 31 -10.39 -2.00 -5.41
C TYR A 31 -10.34 -2.13 -6.93
N ARG A 32 -9.64 -1.22 -7.62
CA ARG A 32 -9.49 -1.32 -9.08
C ARG A 32 -8.70 -2.55 -9.48
N LEU A 33 -7.63 -2.87 -8.75
CA LEU A 33 -6.85 -4.06 -9.02
C LEU A 33 -7.67 -5.33 -8.80
N ARG A 34 -8.47 -5.40 -7.73
CA ARG A 34 -9.41 -6.51 -7.49
C ARG A 34 -10.40 -6.65 -8.65
N ALA A 35 -10.95 -5.55 -9.14
CA ALA A 35 -11.84 -5.56 -10.29
C ALA A 35 -11.13 -6.08 -11.56
N VAL A 36 -9.89 -5.65 -11.80
CA VAL A 36 -9.07 -6.13 -12.94
C VAL A 36 -8.82 -7.63 -12.83
N ILE A 37 -8.38 -8.12 -11.66
CA ILE A 37 -8.15 -9.56 -11.41
C ILE A 37 -9.42 -10.37 -11.63
N ALA A 38 -10.55 -9.94 -11.04
CA ALA A 38 -11.83 -10.63 -11.18
C ALA A 38 -12.35 -10.66 -12.63
N SER A 39 -12.06 -9.62 -13.42
CA SER A 39 -12.46 -9.54 -14.83
C SER A 39 -11.54 -10.28 -15.80
N HIS A 40 -10.40 -10.79 -15.34
CA HIS A 40 -9.42 -11.44 -16.18
C HIS A 40 -9.90 -12.84 -16.62
N PRO A 41 -9.64 -13.30 -17.86
CA PRO A 41 -10.03 -14.64 -18.31
C PRO A 41 -9.44 -15.79 -17.47
N ASN A 42 -8.35 -15.52 -16.77
CA ASN A 42 -7.73 -16.44 -15.81
C ASN A 42 -7.32 -15.66 -14.55
N PRO A 43 -8.25 -15.43 -13.60
CA PRO A 43 -8.01 -14.61 -12.41
C PRO A 43 -6.85 -15.11 -11.54
N GLN A 44 -6.69 -16.44 -11.47
CA GLN A 44 -5.66 -17.08 -10.63
C GLN A 44 -4.25 -16.76 -11.13
N VAL A 45 -4.03 -16.76 -12.45
CA VAL A 45 -2.72 -16.41 -13.03
C VAL A 45 -2.39 -14.94 -12.78
N LEU A 46 -3.36 -14.03 -12.94
CA LEU A 46 -3.10 -12.60 -12.70
C LEU A 46 -2.88 -12.29 -11.22
N SER A 47 -3.62 -12.95 -10.33
CA SER A 47 -3.41 -12.86 -8.87
C SER A 47 -2.01 -13.34 -8.46
N MET A 48 -1.56 -14.48 -9.01
CA MET A 48 -0.21 -15.00 -8.76
C MET A 48 0.88 -14.07 -9.31
N ALA A 49 0.71 -13.55 -10.54
CA ALA A 49 1.64 -12.61 -11.14
C ALA A 49 1.75 -11.32 -10.31
N TRP A 50 0.61 -10.81 -9.82
CA TRP A 50 0.57 -9.66 -8.93
C TRP A 50 1.33 -9.91 -7.61
N GLY A 51 1.12 -11.06 -6.97
CA GLY A 51 1.86 -11.46 -5.77
C GLY A 51 3.38 -11.47 -5.97
N MET A 52 3.85 -11.95 -7.14
CA MET A 52 5.26 -11.95 -7.50
C MET A 52 5.82 -10.54 -7.76
N THR A 53 5.07 -9.68 -8.45
CA THR A 53 5.46 -8.27 -8.67
C THR A 53 5.64 -7.55 -7.35
N LEU A 54 4.73 -7.78 -6.41
CA LEU A 54 4.77 -7.17 -5.10
C LEU A 54 5.97 -7.65 -4.26
N ALA A 55 6.28 -8.95 -4.28
CA ALA A 55 7.49 -9.48 -3.63
C ALA A 55 8.77 -8.83 -4.20
N GLY A 56 8.85 -8.71 -5.54
CA GLY A 56 9.97 -8.04 -6.18
C GLY A 56 10.07 -6.54 -5.84
N ALA A 57 8.94 -5.86 -5.67
CA ALA A 57 8.91 -4.45 -5.24
C ALA A 57 9.41 -4.27 -3.80
N ALA A 58 9.03 -5.17 -2.89
CA ALA A 58 9.52 -5.16 -1.51
C ALA A 58 11.03 -5.42 -1.45
N ASP A 59 11.53 -6.40 -2.23
CA ASP A 59 12.96 -6.70 -2.31
C ASP A 59 13.76 -5.53 -2.89
N ALA A 60 13.22 -4.81 -3.87
CA ALA A 60 13.88 -3.63 -4.46
C ALA A 60 14.05 -2.48 -3.46
N HIS A 61 13.13 -2.31 -2.51
CA HIS A 61 13.20 -1.27 -1.48
C HIS A 61 13.92 -1.75 -0.22
N ALA A 62 14.37 -3.02 -0.19
CA ALA A 62 14.82 -3.63 1.05
C ALA A 62 16.08 -3.00 1.65
N GLY A 63 16.85 -2.27 0.86
CA GLY A 63 18.05 -1.54 1.26
C GLY A 63 17.86 -0.05 1.55
N GLU A 64 16.72 0.56 1.21
CA GLU A 64 16.54 2.02 1.25
C GLU A 64 15.76 2.51 2.48
N GLU A 65 14.72 1.78 2.93
CA GLU A 65 13.83 2.24 4.02
C GLU A 65 13.81 1.32 5.27
N GLY A 66 14.70 0.32 5.31
CA GLY A 66 14.93 -0.53 6.48
C GLY A 66 13.89 -1.64 6.70
N PHE A 67 14.25 -2.61 7.56
CA PHE A 67 13.50 -3.87 7.74
C PHE A 67 12.04 -3.71 8.17
N ALA A 68 11.70 -2.66 8.92
CA ALA A 68 10.33 -2.41 9.39
C ALA A 68 9.39 -2.00 8.25
N PHE A 69 9.85 -1.16 7.34
CA PHE A 69 9.10 -0.75 6.15
C PHE A 69 8.82 -1.97 5.26
N ASN A 70 9.83 -2.77 4.97
CA ASN A 70 9.66 -3.97 4.14
C ASN A 70 8.69 -4.97 4.76
N GLY A 71 8.78 -5.17 6.08
CA GLY A 71 7.86 -6.06 6.80
C GLY A 71 6.41 -5.57 6.72
N ALA A 72 6.19 -4.27 6.92
CA ALA A 72 4.86 -3.66 6.82
C ALA A 72 4.31 -3.69 5.38
N MET A 73 5.15 -3.40 4.38
CA MET A 73 4.80 -3.49 2.96
C MET A 73 4.40 -4.92 2.60
N GLN A 74 5.24 -5.91 2.95
CA GLN A 74 4.95 -7.31 2.69
C GLN A 74 3.68 -7.80 3.41
N GLN A 75 3.41 -7.29 4.60
CA GLN A 75 2.19 -7.62 5.33
C GLN A 75 0.95 -7.02 4.66
N ALA A 76 0.97 -5.72 4.36
CA ALA A 76 -0.13 -5.05 3.67
C ALA A 76 -0.44 -5.73 2.31
N MET A 77 0.60 -6.16 1.59
CA MET A 77 0.47 -6.93 0.35
C MET A 77 -0.19 -8.29 0.53
N ARG A 78 0.14 -9.02 1.61
CA ARG A 78 -0.51 -10.29 1.94
C ARG A 78 -1.98 -10.08 2.24
N ASP A 79 -2.33 -9.05 3.00
CA ASP A 79 -3.70 -8.72 3.36
C ASP A 79 -4.52 -8.31 2.12
N LEU A 80 -3.91 -7.55 1.20
CA LEU A 80 -4.49 -7.19 -0.09
C LEU A 80 -4.84 -8.41 -0.96
N THR A 81 -4.03 -9.47 -0.88
CA THR A 81 -4.11 -10.67 -1.72
C THR A 81 -4.96 -11.78 -1.08
N SER A 82 -4.98 -11.90 0.24
CA SER A 82 -5.73 -12.93 0.98
C SER A 82 -7.25 -12.73 0.89
N GLU A 83 -7.72 -11.48 0.86
CA GLU A 83 -9.14 -11.14 0.63
C GLU A 83 -9.62 -11.50 -0.79
N GLY A 84 -8.71 -11.75 -1.75
CA GLY A 84 -9.05 -12.18 -3.11
C GLY A 84 -9.42 -13.67 -3.24
N ASN A 85 -9.14 -14.50 -2.23
CA ASN A 85 -9.45 -15.94 -2.22
C ASN A 85 -10.75 -16.28 -1.46
N ALA A 86 -11.48 -15.28 -0.97
CA ALA A 86 -12.74 -15.45 -0.23
C ALA A 86 -14.01 -15.32 -1.10
N LEU A 87 -13.85 -15.25 -2.43
CA LEU A 87 -14.90 -15.30 -3.44
C LEU A 87 -14.60 -16.44 -4.43
#